data_AF-A0AAN6EAT3-F1
#
_entry.id   AF-A0AAN6EAT3-F1
#
_cell.length_a   1.000
_cell.length_b   1.000
_cell.length_c   1.000
_cell.angle_alpha   90.00
_cell.angle_beta   90.00
_cell.angle_gamma   90.00
#
_symmetry.space_group_name_H-M   'P 1'
#
loop_
_entity.id
_entity.type
_entity.pdbx_description
1 polymer ?
#
loop_
_entity_poly.entity_id
_entity_poly.type
_entity_poly.pdbx_seq_one_letter_code
_entity_poly.pdbx_strand_id
1 'polypeptide(L)' 'MESKYKSIKHIGEGAFSSVLLALNVETGEKVAIKKMKKRRWKDTAAQAEISALQKLNHENIIQLLDVFREDYRSFLVFE' A
#
# COMPACT_ATOMS: atom_id res chain seq x y z
N MET A 1 7.24 6.51 6.82
CA MET A 1 6.06 6.99 6.04
C MET A 1 6.11 8.48 5.68
N GLU A 2 6.43 9.36 6.63
CA GLU A 2 6.20 10.80 6.52
C GLU A 2 7.06 11.57 5.51
N SER A 3 8.20 11.02 5.07
CA SER A 3 9.09 11.74 4.14
C SER A 3 8.61 11.73 2.69
N LYS A 4 7.94 10.66 2.24
CA LYS A 4 7.47 10.50 0.83
C LYS A 4 5.95 10.57 0.70
N TYR A 5 5.19 10.12 1.70
CA TYR A 5 3.74 10.09 1.65
C TYR A 5 3.11 10.80 2.84
N LYS A 6 2.35 11.87 2.57
CA LYS A 6 1.58 12.60 3.57
C LYS A 6 0.17 12.06 3.64
N SER A 7 -0.18 11.40 4.74
CA SER A 7 -1.55 10.88 4.94
C SER A 7 -2.57 12.03 5.00
N ILE A 8 -3.67 11.90 4.26
CA ILE A 8 -4.75 12.88 4.18
C ILE A 8 -5.96 12.41 4.99
N LYS A 9 -6.48 11.23 4.68
CA LYS A 9 -7.68 10.69 5.34
C LYS A 9 -7.72 9.18 5.30
N HIS A 10 -8.42 8.59 6.27
CA HIS A 10 -8.81 7.19 6.21
C HIS A 10 -9.95 7.01 5.21
N ILE A 11 -9.87 6.01 4.33
CA ILE A 11 -10.87 5.75 3.27
C ILE A 11 -11.46 4.34 3.31
N GLY A 12 -10.92 3.41 4.10
CA GLY A 12 -11.52 2.08 4.22
C GLY A 12 -10.87 1.22 5.28
N GLU A 13 -11.68 0.48 6.03
CA GLU A 13 -11.21 -0.52 6.99
C GLU A 13 -11.60 -1.92 6.50
N GLY A 14 -10.68 -2.87 6.62
CA GLY A 14 -10.92 -4.28 6.38
C GLY A 14 -10.50 -5.12 7.58
N ALA A 15 -10.88 -6.40 7.57
CA ALA A 15 -10.51 -7.33 8.64
C ALA A 15 -9.00 -7.36 8.90
N PHE A 16 -8.19 -7.25 7.85
CA PHE A 16 -6.73 -7.40 7.91
C PHE A 16 -5.92 -6.16 7.49
N SER A 17 -6.58 -5.06 7.12
CA SER A 17 -5.90 -3.87 6.62
C SER A 17 -6.73 -2.61 6.84
N SER A 18 -6.07 -1.46 6.84
CA SER A 18 -6.69 -0.13 6.73
C SER A 18 -6.18 0.55 5.47
N VAL A 19 -6.99 1.40 4.84
CA VAL A 19 -6.64 2.12 3.63
C VAL A 19 -6.70 3.62 3.90
N LEU A 20 -5.61 4.29 3.56
CA LEU A 20 -5.43 5.73 3.72
C LEU A 20 -5.31 6.38 2.34
N LEU A 21 -6.01 7.48 2.12
CA LEU A 21 -5.66 8.43 1.06
C LEU A 21 -4.44 9.22 1.53
N ALA A 22 -3.40 9.29 0.71
CA ALA A 22 -2.21 10.09 0.96
C ALA A 22 -1.83 10.92 -0.27
N LEU A 23 -0.96 11.90 -0.06
CA LEU A 23 -0.29 12.67 -1.10
C LEU A 23 1.14 12.16 -1.23
N ASN A 24 1.56 11.77 -2.43
CA ASN A 24 2.99 11.64 -2.73
C ASN A 24 3.58 13.06 -2.79
N VAL A 25 4.48 13.39 -1.87
CA VAL A 25 5.03 14.75 -1.77
C VAL A 25 5.98 15.10 -2.91
N GLU A 26 6.55 14.09 -3.59
CA GLU A 26 7.47 14.27 -4.70
C GLU A 26 6.73 14.55 -6.01
N THR A 27 5.65 13.80 -6.28
CA THR A 27 4.88 13.94 -7.53
C THR A 27 3.66 14.85 -7.41
N GLY A 28 3.19 15.11 -6.18
CA GLY A 28 1.94 15.84 -5.93
C GLY A 28 0.67 15.02 -6.19
N GLU A 29 0.80 13.73 -6.50
CA GLU A 29 -0.32 12.85 -6.80
C GLU A 29 -0.96 12.29 -5.54
N LYS A 30 -2.28 12.07 -5.62
CA LYS A 30 -3.01 11.34 -4.60
C LYS A 30 -2.80 9.85 -4.83
N VAL A 31 -2.58 9.12 -3.74
CA VAL A 31 -2.34 7.68 -3.75
C VAL A 31 -3.15 6.99 -2.66
N ALA A 32 -3.50 5.72 -2.88
CA ALA A 32 -4.10 4.87 -1.86
C ALA A 32 -3.04 4.00 -1.18
N ILE A 33 -2.93 4.09 0.16
CA ILE A 33 -2.00 3.27 0.94
C ILE A 33 -2.77 2.22 1.72
N LYS A 34 -2.61 0.95 1.33
CA LYS A 34 -3.12 -0.20 2.06
C LYS A 34 -2.12 -0.62 3.13
N LYS A 35 -2.42 -0.26 4.39
CA LYS A 35 -1.67 -0.63 5.59
C LYS A 35 -2.13 -2.00 6.09
N MET A 36 -1.28 -3.01 5.95
CA MET A 36 -1.54 -4.35 6.45
C MET A 36 -1.38 -4.39 7.98
N LYS A 37 -2.28 -5.10 8.68
CA LYS A 37 -2.15 -5.33 10.13
C LYS A 37 -0.88 -6.12 10.42
N LYS A 38 -0.33 -5.95 11.64
CA LYS A 38 0.91 -6.59 12.07
C LYS A 38 0.76 -8.11 11.96
N ARG A 39 1.57 -8.76 11.13
CA ARG A 39 1.61 -10.22 10.97
C ARG A 39 3.02 -10.72 11.24
N ARG A 40 3.11 -11.93 11.81
CA ARG A 40 4.36 -12.52 12.28
C ARG A 40 5.15 -13.08 11.10
N TRP A 41 6.08 -12.30 10.56
CA TRP A 41 7.26 -12.56 9.69
C TRP A 41 7.23 -13.60 8.53
N LYS A 42 6.25 -14.51 8.42
CA LYS A 42 6.19 -15.57 7.40
C LYS A 42 4.82 -15.64 6.72
N ASP A 43 4.29 -14.49 6.34
CA ASP A 43 3.01 -14.45 5.67
C ASP A 43 3.19 -14.58 4.15
N THR A 44 3.28 -15.83 3.69
CA THR A 44 3.41 -16.19 2.26
C THR A 44 2.26 -15.61 1.43
N ALA A 45 1.08 -15.46 2.02
CA ALA A 45 -0.07 -14.85 1.37
C ALA A 45 0.18 -13.39 0.95
N ALA A 46 0.79 -12.58 1.83
CA ALA A 46 1.11 -11.19 1.51
C ALA A 46 2.20 -11.11 0.41
N GLN A 47 3.15 -12.04 0.40
CA GLN A 47 4.16 -12.12 -0.67
C GLN A 47 3.55 -12.54 -2.01
N ALA A 48 2.60 -13.49 -1.99
CA ALA A 48 1.88 -13.89 -3.19
C ALA A 48 1.05 -12.73 -3.76
N GLU A 49 0.35 -11.97 -2.91
CA GLU A 49 -0.42 -10.79 -3.32
C GLU A 49 0.50 -9.72 -3.96
N ILE A 50 1.60 -9.36 -3.30
CA ILE A 50 2.57 -8.40 -3.85
C ILE A 50 3.14 -8.89 -5.19
N SER A 51 3.55 -10.16 -5.26
CA SER A 51 4.16 -10.72 -6.48
C SER A 51 3.18 -10.78 -7.65
N ALA A 52 1.90 -10.98 -7.39
CA ALA A 52 0.86 -10.93 -8.42
C ALA A 52 0.67 -9.50 -8.92
N LEU A 53 0.51 -8.54 -8.00
CA LEU A 53 0.30 -7.13 -8.32
C LEU A 53 1.48 -6.49 -9.06
N GLN A 54 2.72 -6.84 -8.71
CA GLN A 54 3.94 -6.35 -9.39
C GLN A 54 4.02 -6.74 -10.87
N LYS A 55 3.29 -7.78 -11.29
CA LYS A 55 3.27 -8.25 -12.69
C LYS A 55 2.14 -7.63 -13.51
N LEU A 56 1.24 -6.88 -12.88
CA LEU A 56 0.08 -6.27 -13.52
C LEU A 56 0.41 -4.82 -13.86
N ASN A 57 0.41 -4.51 -15.15
CA ASN A 57 0.57 -3.15 -15.67
C ASN A 57 -0.39 -2.99 -16.85
N HIS A 58 -1.59 -2.46 -16.59
CA HIS A 58 -2.66 -2.34 -17.58
C HIS A 58 -3.61 -1.22 -17.18
N GLU A 59 -4.09 -0.43 -18.14
CA GLU A 59 -4.94 0.75 -17.90
C GLU A 59 -6.19 0.49 -17.03
N ASN A 60 -6.78 -0.70 -17.15
CA ASN A 60 -7.97 -1.10 -16.40
C ASN A 60 -7.69 -1.89 -15.10
N ILE A 61 -6.44 -1.92 -14.63
CA ILE A 61 -6.05 -2.62 -13.40
C ILE A 61 -5.25 -1.66 -12.53
N ILE A 62 -5.72 -1.48 -11.30
CA ILE A 62 -5.05 -0.59 -10.34
C ILE A 62 -3.57 -0.96 -10.18
N GLN A 63 -2.70 0.01 -10.42
CA GLN A 63 -1.26 -0.19 -10.39
C GLN A 63 -0.70 -0.14 -8.97
N LEU A 64 0.18 -1.10 -8.65
CA LEU A 64 1.01 -1.04 -7.45
C LEU A 64 2.25 -0.17 -7.73
N LEU A 65 2.32 1.00 -7.11
CA LEU A 65 3.38 2.00 -7.31
C LEU A 65 4.59 1.77 -6.41
N ASP A 66 4.36 1.34 -5.17
CA ASP A 66 5.41 1.24 -4.16
C ASP A 66 5.05 0.20 -3.09
N VAL A 67 6.07 -0.41 -2.48
CA VAL A 67 5.92 -1.34 -1.35
C VAL A 67 7.01 -1.06 -0.34
N PHE A 68 6.61 -0.77 0.89
CA PHE A 68 7.56 -0.58 1.99
C PHE A 68 7.09 -1.27 3.28
N ARG A 69 8.02 -1.42 4.23
CA ARG A 69 7.77 -2.03 5.52
C ARG A 69 8.19 -1.09 6.64
N GLU A 70 7.35 -0.97 7.65
CA GLU A 70 7.57 -0.16 8.87
C GLU A 70 6.92 -0.90 10.04
N ASP A 71 7.61 -1.01 11.18
CA ASP A 71 7.12 -1.67 12.40
C ASP A 71 6.49 -3.07 12.22
N TYR A 72 7.11 -3.91 11.38
CA TYR A 72 6.61 -5.25 11.02
C TYR A 72 5.23 -5.24 10.32
N ARG A 73 4.89 -4.13 9.66
CA ARG A 73 3.71 -3.96 8.80
C ARG A 73 4.17 -3.70 7.38
N SER A 74 3.46 -4.27 6.42
CA SER A 74 3.64 -3.97 5.00
C SER A 74 2.66 -2.89 4.57
N PHE A 75 3.13 -2.01 3.71
CA PHE A 75 2.35 -0.93 3.12
C PHE A 75 2.46 -1.05 1.61
N LEU A 76 1.31 -1.12 0.96
CA LEU A 76 1.21 -1.18 -0.50
C LEU A 76 0.62 0.15 -0.96
N VAL A 77 1.29 0.82 -1.89
CA VAL A 77 0.87 2.11 -2.44
C VAL A 77 0.33 1.89 -3.84
N PHE A 78 -0.87 2.38 -4.08
CA PHE A 78 -1.58 2.30 -5.34
C PHE A 78 -1.85 3.71 -5.87
N GLU A 79 -2.03 3.83 -7.18
CA GLU A 79 -2.60 5.04 -7.80
C GLU A 79 -3.98 5.42 -7.24
#